data_AF-A0A8N4QL78-F1
#
_entry.id   AF-A0A8N4QL78-F1
#
_cell.length_a   1.000
_cell.length_b   1.000
_cell.length_c   1.000
_cell.angle_alpha   90.00
_cell.angle_beta   90.00
_cell.angle_gamma   90.00
#
_symmetry.space_group_name_H-M   'P 1'
#
loop_
_entity.id
_entity.type
_entity.pdbx_description
1 polymer ?
#
loop_
_entity_poly.entity_id
_entity_poly.type
_entity_poly.pdbx_seq_one_letter_code
_entity_poly.pdbx_strand_id
1 'polypeptide(L)'
;MDVRNWKKVLLHWVTECGFVAANYFSLEQTDIDEFYRNFRLNHNLLQKSESQDNVISFLKDQYADYTPLLDDENTISSTEYIYVYSLFLHFCCVKCPETNFHDICKRLSVNNQRNIAAFFNELIDCQSINREKLRQAIAGTALRSNNSPGTASDSHSSSNNSTGTTNNYSSSSFPRLDSPCRPSRYAAGNSSPRIVPPTPKSAMLEERTRELYNLRAQLETERYEKGLLEVQIKQNEEKMKKLNQDHKKLHQTIQDLKNDILTQNTTESSSPKNKDGEQMKRRLCREVAQKETEIAKLNEVLGNLREEKNLVQEKLRHAEKQIMVCMNRITELDLKVDELTTELEQKEFTIQCLSENKLELEQFINETRSTGNNSRPDYLDASFSPPTDGSSSSPENLARSVVDVQLREKEHENSELRDELCALRSNNKRLAELIRKFTTKHAQEFNIATRIGRAEEHKEITPADCLNHLVDYVEQLGSYYKDEKGRVKTLQGELQSKQRRNDELSRSLLEFEKEVGALKEQLESVDNLNLGAGTSEETYARKDNTLRTGDCQH
;
A
#
# COMPACT_ATOMS: atom_id res chain seq x y z
N MET A 1 8.61 -20.26 -5.05
CA MET A 1 8.12 -19.43 -3.93
C MET A 1 7.15 -18.45 -4.55
N ASP A 2 6.05 -18.06 -3.90
CA ASP A 2 5.24 -16.95 -4.43
C ASP A 2 6.13 -15.69 -4.45
N VAL A 3 6.15 -14.94 -5.55
CA VAL A 3 6.85 -13.65 -5.70
C VAL A 3 6.60 -12.75 -4.49
N ARG A 4 5.40 -12.86 -3.88
CA ARG A 4 5.02 -12.17 -2.64
C ARG A 4 5.90 -12.51 -1.43
N ASN A 5 6.34 -13.75 -1.27
CA ASN A 5 7.20 -14.14 -0.16
C ASN A 5 8.64 -13.65 -0.35
N TRP A 6 9.18 -13.69 -1.57
CA TRP A 6 10.51 -13.14 -1.85
C TRP A 6 10.56 -11.62 -1.61
N LYS A 7 9.52 -10.88 -2.02
CA LYS A 7 9.39 -9.45 -1.69
C LYS A 7 9.46 -9.18 -0.19
N LYS A 8 8.86 -10.03 0.65
CA LYS A 8 8.93 -9.91 2.12
C LYS A 8 10.36 -10.17 2.65
N VAL A 9 11.06 -11.15 2.10
CA VAL A 9 12.45 -11.44 2.45
C VAL A 9 13.35 -10.24 2.13
N LEU A 10 13.23 -9.70 0.91
CA LEU A 10 13.97 -8.52 0.49
C LEU A 10 13.63 -7.29 1.32
N LEU A 11 12.34 -7.03 1.58
CA LEU A 11 11.91 -5.89 2.39
C LEU A 11 12.49 -5.96 3.82
N HIS A 12 12.50 -7.14 4.43
CA HIS A 12 13.12 -7.34 5.74
C HIS A 12 14.64 -7.11 5.69
N TRP A 13 15.31 -7.60 4.66
CA TRP A 13 16.74 -7.32 4.46
C TRP A 13 17.03 -5.82 4.28
N VAL A 14 16.28 -5.13 3.41
CA VAL A 14 16.38 -3.68 3.19
C VAL A 14 16.16 -2.90 4.50
N THR A 15 15.20 -3.34 5.32
CA THR A 15 14.91 -2.72 6.63
C THR A 15 16.06 -2.93 7.61
N GLU A 16 16.65 -4.14 7.66
CA GLU A 16 17.80 -4.46 8.51
C GLU A 16 19.12 -3.78 8.07
N CYS A 17 19.21 -3.35 6.80
CA CYS A 17 20.30 -2.48 6.35
C CYS A 17 20.25 -1.09 7.02
N GLY A 18 19.06 -0.58 7.35
CA GLY A 18 18.90 0.72 8.01
C GLY A 18 19.27 1.93 7.14
N PHE A 19 19.28 1.76 5.82
CA PHE A 19 19.74 2.78 4.86
C PHE A 19 18.67 3.78 4.41
N VAL A 20 17.41 3.55 4.76
CA VAL A 20 16.26 4.39 4.39
C VAL A 20 15.32 4.51 5.59
N ALA A 21 14.43 5.50 5.58
CA ALA A 21 13.50 5.76 6.68
C ALA A 21 12.73 4.48 7.07
N ALA A 22 12.77 4.11 8.35
CA ALA A 22 12.00 2.98 8.84
C ALA A 22 10.50 3.32 8.69
N ASN A 23 9.73 2.48 7.96
CA ASN A 23 8.25 2.35 7.92
C ASN A 23 7.67 1.98 6.53
N TYR A 24 8.40 1.30 5.65
CA TYR A 24 7.84 0.82 4.37
C TYR A 24 7.04 -0.48 4.55
N PHE A 25 5.82 -0.52 3.96
CA PHE A 25 4.95 -1.71 4.01
C PHE A 25 5.17 -2.65 2.81
N SER A 26 5.86 -2.17 1.78
CA SER A 26 6.12 -2.90 0.53
C SER A 26 7.44 -2.44 -0.08
N LEU A 27 8.04 -3.29 -0.91
CA LEU A 27 9.32 -2.99 -1.56
C LEU A 27 9.18 -1.83 -2.55
N GLU A 28 8.02 -1.68 -3.19
CA GLU A 28 7.74 -0.63 -4.19
C GLU A 28 7.62 0.77 -3.58
N GLN A 29 7.53 0.88 -2.25
CA GLN A 29 7.47 2.15 -1.53
C GLN A 29 8.85 2.66 -1.11
N THR A 30 9.90 1.83 -1.18
CA THR A 30 11.25 2.23 -0.79
C THR A 30 11.84 3.17 -1.82
N ASP A 31 12.56 4.19 -1.37
CA ASP A 31 13.37 5.03 -2.27
C ASP A 31 14.64 4.26 -2.68
N ILE A 32 14.68 3.77 -3.92
CA ILE A 32 15.77 2.93 -4.42
C ILE A 32 17.06 3.73 -4.64
N ASP A 33 16.95 5.01 -4.99
CA ASP A 33 18.09 5.88 -5.23
C ASP A 33 18.70 6.33 -3.89
N GLU A 34 17.89 6.68 -2.89
CA GLU A 34 18.35 6.90 -1.53
C GLU A 34 19.00 5.64 -0.94
N PHE A 35 18.35 4.48 -1.09
CA PHE A 35 18.94 3.22 -0.65
C PHE A 35 20.28 2.98 -1.32
N TYR A 36 20.40 3.18 -2.63
CA TYR A 36 21.63 2.94 -3.37
C TYR A 36 22.76 3.90 -2.97
N ARG A 37 22.47 5.19 -2.75
CA ARG A 37 23.46 6.15 -2.23
C ARG A 37 24.06 5.67 -0.92
N ASN A 38 23.23 5.22 0.01
CA ASN A 38 23.67 4.72 1.31
C ASN A 38 24.34 3.33 1.20
N PHE A 39 23.84 2.45 0.32
CA PHE A 39 24.45 1.16 0.01
C PHE A 39 25.87 1.33 -0.52
N ARG A 40 26.08 2.29 -1.43
CA ARG A 40 27.40 2.64 -1.98
C ARG A 40 28.37 3.13 -0.90
N LEU A 41 27.90 3.97 0.03
CA LEU A 41 28.73 4.45 1.15
C LEU A 41 29.15 3.32 2.09
N ASN A 42 28.32 2.29 2.21
CA ASN A 42 28.58 1.13 3.07
C ASN A 42 29.30 -0.01 2.34
N HIS A 43 29.68 0.16 1.06
CA HIS A 43 30.40 -0.85 0.29
C HIS A 43 31.73 -0.28 -0.22
N ASN A 44 32.86 -0.80 0.28
CA ASN A 44 34.22 -0.29 0.04
C ASN A 44 34.60 -0.19 -1.45
N LEU A 45 34.10 -1.11 -2.30
CA LEU A 45 34.38 -1.09 -3.74
C LEU A 45 33.60 0.04 -4.43
N LEU A 46 32.33 0.19 -4.10
CA LEU A 46 31.44 1.19 -4.72
C LEU A 46 31.76 2.62 -4.21
N GLN A 47 32.20 2.74 -2.96
CA GLN A 47 32.61 4.01 -2.36
C GLN A 47 33.77 4.66 -3.13
N LYS A 48 34.67 3.86 -3.69
CA LYS A 48 35.86 4.34 -4.43
C LYS A 48 35.61 4.54 -5.92
N SER A 49 34.49 4.07 -6.44
CA SER A 49 34.17 4.14 -7.87
C SER A 49 33.39 5.40 -8.18
N GLU A 50 33.93 6.28 -9.01
CA GLU A 50 33.22 7.46 -9.53
C GLU A 50 32.27 7.11 -10.70
N SER A 51 32.46 5.97 -11.38
CA SER A 51 31.66 5.61 -12.56
C SER A 51 30.25 5.11 -12.23
N GLN A 52 30.01 4.73 -10.97
CA GLN A 52 28.79 4.06 -10.52
C GLN A 52 27.93 4.96 -9.63
N ASP A 53 27.68 6.18 -10.10
CA ASP A 53 27.06 7.23 -9.29
C ASP A 53 25.56 7.02 -9.08
N ASN A 54 24.90 6.24 -9.93
CA ASN A 54 23.48 5.91 -9.84
C ASN A 54 23.20 4.42 -10.06
N VAL A 55 21.97 3.97 -9.75
CA VAL A 55 21.59 2.56 -9.84
C VAL A 55 21.77 2.00 -11.26
N ILE A 56 21.44 2.78 -12.27
CA ILE A 56 21.49 2.34 -13.68
C ILE A 56 22.94 2.10 -14.13
N SER A 57 23.86 3.01 -13.78
CA SER A 57 25.30 2.85 -14.07
C SER A 57 25.89 1.65 -13.32
N PHE A 58 25.51 1.44 -12.05
CA PHE A 58 25.87 0.23 -11.31
C PHE A 58 25.41 -1.06 -12.00
N LEU A 59 24.15 -1.12 -12.42
CA LEU A 59 23.59 -2.30 -13.09
C LEU A 59 24.31 -2.58 -14.40
N LYS A 60 24.59 -1.56 -15.22
CA LYS A 60 25.32 -1.72 -16.48
C LYS A 60 26.75 -2.23 -16.25
N ASP A 61 27.45 -1.69 -15.26
CA ASP A 61 28.84 -2.06 -14.98
C ASP A 61 28.96 -3.45 -14.32
N GLN A 62 28.05 -3.81 -13.41
CA GLN A 62 28.14 -5.04 -12.64
C GLN A 62 27.32 -6.19 -13.22
N TYR A 63 26.28 -5.90 -13.99
CA TYR A 63 25.36 -6.89 -14.54
C TYR A 63 25.02 -6.51 -15.99
N ALA A 64 26.02 -6.56 -16.87
CA ALA A 64 25.89 -6.15 -18.28
C ALA A 64 24.73 -6.84 -19.03
N ASP A 65 24.41 -8.09 -18.67
CA ASP A 65 23.31 -8.86 -19.25
C ASP A 65 21.92 -8.58 -18.64
N TYR A 66 21.84 -7.66 -17.67
CA TYR A 66 20.60 -7.22 -17.06
C TYR A 66 20.22 -5.82 -17.56
N THR A 67 19.10 -5.73 -18.29
CA THR A 67 18.52 -4.46 -18.72
C THR A 67 17.29 -4.13 -17.85
N PRO A 68 17.36 -3.11 -16.98
CA PRO A 68 16.20 -2.71 -16.18
C PRO A 68 15.10 -2.11 -17.07
N LEU A 69 13.84 -2.34 -16.72
CA LEU A 69 12.73 -1.57 -17.30
C LEU A 69 12.72 -0.16 -16.72
N LEU A 70 12.81 0.82 -17.61
CA LEU A 70 12.69 2.24 -17.27
C LEU A 70 11.26 2.72 -17.50
N ASP A 71 10.83 3.69 -16.70
CA ASP A 71 9.57 4.39 -16.91
C ASP A 71 9.73 5.62 -17.80
N ASP A 72 8.64 6.37 -18.00
CA ASP A 72 8.60 7.55 -18.88
C ASP A 72 9.56 8.67 -18.42
N GLU A 73 9.99 8.66 -17.16
CA GLU A 73 10.95 9.62 -16.59
C GLU A 73 12.41 9.09 -16.65
N ASN A 74 12.63 7.98 -17.37
CA ASN A 74 13.93 7.31 -17.48
C ASN A 74 14.47 6.83 -16.10
N THR A 75 13.57 6.60 -15.14
CA THR A 75 13.87 6.03 -13.81
C THR A 75 13.50 4.55 -13.77
N ILE A 76 14.00 3.81 -12.79
CA ILE A 76 13.72 2.36 -12.69
C ILE A 76 12.26 2.16 -12.29
N SER A 77 11.50 1.41 -13.09
CA SER A 77 10.10 1.08 -12.77
C SER A 77 10.01 0.36 -11.42
N SER A 78 9.01 0.69 -10.60
CA SER A 78 8.75 0.02 -9.32
C SER A 78 8.55 -1.50 -9.46
N THR A 79 8.10 -1.96 -10.63
CA THR A 79 7.97 -3.39 -10.95
C THR A 79 9.32 -4.12 -11.00
N GLU A 80 10.42 -3.39 -11.22
CA GLU A 80 11.78 -3.91 -11.30
C GLU A 80 12.48 -4.00 -9.94
N TYR A 81 11.94 -3.37 -8.89
CA TYR A 81 12.62 -3.26 -7.60
C TYR A 81 12.94 -4.63 -7.01
N ILE A 82 12.05 -5.62 -7.19
CA ILE A 82 12.32 -6.99 -6.73
C ILE A 82 13.61 -7.57 -7.34
N TYR A 83 13.88 -7.30 -8.61
CA TYR A 83 15.06 -7.80 -9.31
C TYR A 83 16.29 -6.98 -8.92
N VAL A 84 16.17 -5.66 -8.88
CA VAL A 84 17.29 -4.77 -8.54
C VAL A 84 17.77 -4.99 -7.10
N TYR A 85 16.86 -5.10 -6.12
CA TYR A 85 17.22 -5.45 -4.74
C TYR A 85 17.80 -6.86 -4.62
N SER A 86 17.33 -7.82 -5.44
CA SER A 86 17.94 -9.16 -5.51
C SER A 86 19.40 -9.08 -6.01
N LEU A 87 19.67 -8.20 -6.97
CA LEU A 87 21.01 -7.96 -7.51
C LEU A 87 21.91 -7.23 -6.52
N PHE A 88 21.40 -6.28 -5.72
CA PHE A 88 22.16 -5.68 -4.62
C PHE A 88 22.55 -6.72 -3.58
N LEU A 89 21.60 -7.55 -3.15
CA LEU A 89 21.84 -8.62 -2.20
C LEU A 89 22.86 -9.64 -2.73
N HIS A 90 22.73 -10.07 -3.99
CA HIS A 90 23.70 -10.94 -4.64
C HIS A 90 25.07 -10.28 -4.75
N PHE A 91 25.12 -8.98 -5.08
CA PHE A 91 26.36 -8.24 -5.24
C PHE A 91 27.17 -8.22 -3.95
N CYS A 92 26.57 -7.77 -2.84
CA CYS A 92 27.29 -7.59 -1.58
C CYS A 92 27.51 -8.88 -0.79
N CYS A 93 26.81 -9.97 -1.13
CA CYS A 93 26.96 -11.25 -0.43
C CYS A 93 27.76 -12.29 -1.21
N VAL A 94 27.75 -12.25 -2.54
CA VAL A 94 28.33 -13.28 -3.41
C VAL A 94 29.39 -12.70 -4.34
N LYS A 95 29.05 -11.69 -5.15
CA LYS A 95 29.97 -11.18 -6.18
C LYS A 95 31.16 -10.43 -5.58
N CYS A 96 30.88 -9.51 -4.65
CA CYS A 96 31.83 -8.67 -3.94
C CYS A 96 31.49 -8.73 -2.45
N PRO A 97 31.81 -9.83 -1.76
CA PRO A 97 31.34 -10.07 -0.40
C PRO A 97 31.93 -9.06 0.59
N GLU A 98 31.07 -8.48 1.42
CA GLU A 98 31.50 -7.68 2.57
C GLU A 98 30.88 -8.18 3.88
N THR A 99 31.66 -8.10 4.95
CA THR A 99 31.32 -8.67 6.25
C THR A 99 30.09 -8.00 6.88
N ASN A 100 29.90 -6.70 6.66
CA ASN A 100 28.73 -5.95 7.13
C ASN A 100 27.42 -6.50 6.57
N PHE A 101 27.36 -6.82 5.27
CA PHE A 101 26.18 -7.37 4.61
C PHE A 101 25.93 -8.84 4.98
N HIS A 102 26.98 -9.62 5.21
CA HIS A 102 26.84 -10.96 5.79
C HIS A 102 26.28 -10.91 7.21
N ASP A 103 26.73 -9.97 8.04
CA ASP A 103 26.22 -9.80 9.39
C ASP A 103 24.77 -9.30 9.40
N ILE A 104 24.37 -8.45 8.43
CA ILE A 104 22.96 -8.13 8.18
C ILE A 104 22.17 -9.41 7.87
N CYS A 105 22.65 -10.25 6.97
CA CYS A 105 21.98 -11.50 6.62
C CYS A 105 21.83 -12.45 7.82
N LYS A 106 22.83 -12.51 8.72
CA LYS A 106 22.78 -13.32 9.96
C LYS A 106 21.76 -12.83 10.98
N ARG A 107 21.39 -11.54 10.97
CA ARG A 107 20.34 -10.99 11.85
C ARG A 107 18.93 -11.32 11.39
N LEU A 108 18.75 -11.67 10.11
CA LEU A 108 17.46 -12.08 9.58
C LEU A 108 17.00 -13.41 10.20
N SER A 109 15.70 -13.69 10.19
CA SER A 109 15.17 -14.99 10.65
C SER A 109 15.80 -16.18 9.91
N VAL A 110 15.90 -17.33 10.59
CA VAL A 110 16.45 -18.58 10.00
C VAL A 110 15.74 -18.96 8.69
N ASN A 111 14.43 -18.72 8.60
CA ASN A 111 13.67 -18.96 7.38
C ASN A 111 14.12 -18.05 6.24
N ASN A 112 14.34 -16.76 6.50
CA ASN A 112 14.83 -15.82 5.50
C ASN A 112 16.27 -16.14 5.09
N GLN A 113 17.13 -16.52 6.03
CA GLN A 113 18.49 -16.98 5.73
C GLN A 113 18.47 -18.20 4.80
N ARG A 114 17.62 -19.20 5.05
CA ARG A 114 17.45 -20.36 4.15
C ARG A 114 16.97 -19.96 2.76
N ASN A 115 16.02 -19.04 2.67
CA ASN A 115 15.52 -18.54 1.39
C ASN A 115 16.62 -17.81 0.58
N ILE A 116 17.42 -16.98 1.25
CA ILE A 116 18.55 -16.27 0.65
C ILE A 116 19.64 -17.26 0.21
N ALA A 117 19.97 -18.25 1.05
CA ALA A 117 20.94 -19.28 0.70
C ALA A 117 20.48 -20.11 -0.51
N ALA A 118 19.20 -20.49 -0.57
CA ALA A 118 18.62 -21.17 -1.72
C ALA A 118 18.69 -20.30 -2.98
N PHE A 119 18.42 -19.00 -2.87
CA PHE A 119 18.53 -18.05 -3.97
C PHE A 119 19.97 -17.95 -4.50
N PHE A 120 20.96 -17.84 -3.60
CA PHE A 120 22.37 -17.82 -4.01
C PHE A 120 22.79 -19.14 -4.67
N ASN A 121 22.36 -20.29 -4.16
CA ASN A 121 22.67 -21.59 -4.76
C ASN A 121 22.16 -21.75 -6.19
N GLU A 122 21.02 -21.13 -6.54
CA GLU A 122 20.52 -21.13 -7.92
C GLU A 122 21.33 -20.21 -8.85
N LEU A 123 22.10 -19.26 -8.28
CA LEU A 123 22.91 -18.30 -9.04
C LEU A 123 24.41 -18.63 -9.06
N ILE A 124 24.89 -19.57 -8.23
CA ILE A 124 26.31 -19.94 -8.14
C ILE A 124 26.89 -20.38 -9.50
N ASP A 125 26.12 -21.11 -10.31
CA ASP A 125 26.58 -21.65 -11.60
C ASP A 125 26.26 -20.72 -12.79
N CYS A 126 25.73 -19.51 -12.54
CA CYS A 126 25.33 -18.59 -13.61
C CYS A 126 26.49 -17.71 -14.07
N GLN A 127 27.04 -17.99 -15.26
CA GLN A 127 28.09 -17.16 -15.88
C GLN A 127 27.61 -15.71 -16.21
N SER A 128 26.31 -15.54 -16.45
CA SER A 128 25.64 -14.26 -16.65
C SER A 128 24.27 -14.26 -15.98
N ILE A 129 23.92 -13.16 -15.29
CA ILE A 129 22.65 -13.00 -14.59
C ILE A 129 21.77 -12.04 -15.40
N ASN A 130 20.77 -12.60 -16.08
CA ASN A 130 19.75 -11.84 -16.80
C ASN A 130 18.41 -11.92 -16.06
N ARG A 131 17.42 -11.18 -16.55
CA ARG A 131 16.10 -11.08 -15.91
C ARG A 131 15.37 -12.43 -15.77
N GLU A 132 15.44 -13.28 -16.79
CA GLU A 132 14.77 -14.59 -16.75
C GLU A 132 15.42 -15.53 -15.72
N LYS A 133 16.76 -15.52 -15.62
CA LYS A 133 17.48 -16.29 -14.59
C LYS A 133 17.14 -15.82 -13.18
N LEU A 134 17.03 -14.51 -12.96
CA LEU A 134 16.55 -13.98 -11.67
C LEU A 134 15.14 -14.47 -11.37
N ARG A 135 14.24 -14.42 -12.35
CA ARG A 135 12.86 -14.92 -12.19
C ARG A 135 12.84 -16.41 -11.81
N GLN A 136 13.67 -17.21 -12.48
CA GLN A 136 13.81 -18.64 -12.21
C GLN A 136 14.42 -18.91 -10.83
N ALA A 137 15.48 -18.21 -10.44
CA ALA A 137 16.11 -18.34 -9.14
C ALA A 137 15.13 -17.97 -8.00
N ILE A 138 14.40 -16.86 -8.16
CA ILE A 138 13.36 -16.44 -7.21
C ILE A 138 12.25 -17.50 -7.10
N ALA A 139 11.84 -18.12 -8.22
CA ALA A 139 10.86 -19.19 -8.21
C ALA A 139 11.39 -20.50 -7.57
N GLY A 140 12.65 -20.85 -7.85
CA GLY A 140 13.35 -22.07 -7.42
C GLY A 140 13.53 -22.22 -5.92
N THR A 141 13.58 -21.10 -5.19
CA THR A 141 13.66 -21.07 -3.71
C THR A 141 12.54 -21.81 -2.98
N ALA A 142 11.40 -22.16 -3.61
CA ALA A 142 10.39 -23.02 -2.97
C ALA A 142 10.57 -24.53 -3.21
N LEU A 143 11.22 -24.93 -4.29
CA LEU A 143 11.26 -26.35 -4.70
C LEU A 143 12.26 -27.15 -3.87
N ARG A 144 13.28 -26.50 -3.31
CA ARG A 144 14.34 -27.13 -2.50
C ARG A 144 14.10 -27.11 -0.98
N SER A 145 13.04 -26.46 -0.51
CA SER A 145 12.66 -26.53 0.92
C SER A 145 12.11 -27.92 1.31
N ASN A 146 11.70 -28.74 0.33
CA ASN A 146 11.03 -30.03 0.58
C ASN A 146 11.85 -31.29 0.25
N ASN A 147 13.07 -31.19 -0.29
CA ASN A 147 13.87 -32.36 -0.65
C ASN A 147 15.29 -32.27 -0.09
N SER A 148 15.50 -32.85 1.08
CA SER A 148 16.81 -33.36 1.51
C SER A 148 16.64 -34.84 1.87
N PRO A 149 17.38 -35.79 1.25
CA PRO A 149 17.40 -37.19 1.64
C PRO A 149 18.23 -37.34 2.93
N GLY A 150 17.70 -38.07 3.90
CA GLY A 150 18.19 -38.06 5.27
C GLY A 150 19.40 -38.95 5.57
N THR A 151 19.95 -38.71 6.76
CA THR A 151 20.48 -39.72 7.69
C THR A 151 20.18 -39.24 9.11
N ALA A 152 19.77 -40.18 9.96
CA ALA A 152 19.37 -40.08 11.38
C ALA A 152 20.39 -39.30 12.25
N SER A 153 20.07 -38.72 13.40
CA SER A 153 19.23 -39.17 14.52
C SER A 153 18.94 -37.98 15.48
N ASP A 154 17.87 -38.12 16.28
CA ASP A 154 17.58 -37.42 17.55
C ASP A 154 17.26 -35.91 17.49
N SER A 155 16.30 -35.31 18.18
CA SER A 155 15.14 -35.74 18.98
C SER A 155 14.32 -34.45 19.23
N HIS A 156 13.01 -34.61 19.41
CA HIS A 156 12.03 -33.64 19.93
C HIS A 156 11.39 -32.60 18.98
N SER A 157 10.13 -32.92 18.67
CA SER A 157 8.96 -32.03 18.46
C SER A 157 8.84 -30.96 19.57
N SER A 158 8.23 -29.77 19.43
CA SER A 158 6.99 -29.32 18.77
C SER A 158 7.07 -27.77 18.63
N SER A 159 6.50 -27.12 17.62
CA SER A 159 5.11 -26.57 17.57
C SER A 159 4.72 -25.86 18.89
N ASN A 160 4.26 -24.62 18.99
CA ASN A 160 3.41 -23.80 18.13
C ASN A 160 3.36 -22.35 18.68
N ASN A 161 2.95 -21.39 17.82
CA ASN A 161 1.97 -20.29 18.00
C ASN A 161 1.64 -19.82 19.44
N SER A 162 1.38 -18.55 19.78
CA SER A 162 1.05 -17.31 19.06
C SER A 162 0.68 -16.23 20.11
N THR A 163 0.63 -14.96 19.68
CA THR A 163 -0.31 -13.87 20.11
C THR A 163 -0.31 -13.33 21.55
N GLY A 164 -0.45 -11.99 21.66
CA GLY A 164 -0.73 -11.24 22.88
C GLY A 164 -0.12 -9.82 22.87
N THR A 165 -0.61 -8.82 22.13
CA THR A 165 -1.78 -7.95 22.38
C THR A 165 -1.49 -6.74 23.34
N THR A 166 -1.68 -5.52 22.80
CA THR A 166 -2.11 -4.23 23.39
C THR A 166 -1.24 -3.48 24.42
N ASN A 167 -0.92 -2.19 24.18
CA ASN A 167 -1.78 -1.04 24.52
C ASN A 167 -1.23 0.34 24.07
N ASN A 168 -2.18 1.26 23.89
CA ASN A 168 -2.11 2.70 23.57
C ASN A 168 -1.12 3.52 24.43
N TYR A 169 -0.64 4.68 23.92
CA TYR A 169 -1.07 6.05 24.27
C TYR A 169 -0.36 7.11 23.42
N SER A 170 -1.05 8.22 23.22
CA SER A 170 -0.80 9.33 22.30
C SER A 170 0.31 10.31 22.73
N SER A 171 0.90 10.96 21.71
CA SER A 171 1.30 12.38 21.62
C SER A 171 1.81 13.12 22.87
N SER A 172 3.05 13.64 22.79
CA SER A 172 3.29 15.10 22.93
C SER A 172 4.73 15.49 22.65
N SER A 173 4.86 16.59 21.92
CA SER A 173 6.02 17.40 21.60
C SER A 173 6.99 17.65 22.76
N PHE A 174 8.29 17.64 22.48
CA PHE A 174 9.32 18.19 23.36
C PHE A 174 9.69 19.63 22.94
N PRO A 175 9.64 20.60 23.86
CA PRO A 175 10.09 21.97 23.61
C PRO A 175 11.60 22.12 23.82
N ARG A 176 12.17 23.08 23.08
CA ARG A 176 13.49 23.67 23.35
C ARG A 176 13.50 24.31 24.74
N LEU A 177 14.61 24.16 25.45
CA LEU A 177 14.93 24.92 26.66
C LEU A 177 16.25 25.66 26.45
N ASP A 178 16.11 26.96 26.21
CA ASP A 178 17.07 27.98 26.64
C ASP A 178 17.21 27.95 28.16
N SER A 179 18.41 28.21 28.67
CA SER A 179 18.53 28.77 30.02
C SER A 179 19.79 29.63 30.17
N PRO A 180 19.75 30.69 31.00
CA PRO A 180 20.52 31.91 30.81
C PRO A 180 21.53 32.18 31.95
N CYS A 181 22.13 33.38 31.89
CA CYS A 181 22.67 34.19 32.98
C CYS A 181 24.22 34.32 33.08
N ARG A 182 24.71 35.44 32.55
CA ARG A 182 25.62 36.37 33.28
C ARG A 182 24.78 37.13 34.33
N PRO A 183 25.33 37.65 35.46
CA PRO A 183 26.29 38.78 35.42
C PRO A 183 27.24 38.93 36.65
N SER A 184 28.31 39.74 36.53
CA SER A 184 28.56 40.92 37.39
C SER A 184 29.87 41.65 36.99
N ARG A 185 29.91 42.95 37.28
CA ARG A 185 30.88 43.99 36.89
C ARG A 185 31.71 44.49 38.10
N TYR A 186 32.79 45.21 37.77
CA TYR A 186 33.62 46.15 38.56
C TYR A 186 34.73 45.48 39.41
N ALA A 187 35.97 46.00 39.51
CA ALA A 187 36.49 47.36 39.35
C ALA A 187 37.99 47.42 38.94
N ALA A 188 38.46 48.65 38.78
CA ALA A 188 39.67 49.15 38.11
C ALA A 188 41.02 48.91 38.79
N GLY A 189 42.10 48.99 37.99
CA GLY A 189 43.47 49.12 38.51
C GLY A 189 44.56 48.75 37.51
N ASN A 190 45.00 49.74 36.74
CA ASN A 190 46.29 49.87 36.03
C ASN A 190 47.21 48.63 35.94
N SER A 191 47.20 48.00 34.77
CA SER A 191 48.36 47.83 33.88
C SER A 191 47.90 46.80 32.86
N SER A 192 47.86 47.20 31.59
CA SER A 192 47.68 46.24 30.49
C SER A 192 48.78 45.18 30.64
N PRO A 193 48.49 43.91 31.01
CA PRO A 193 49.41 42.87 30.65
C PRO A 193 49.10 42.65 29.19
N ARG A 194 49.91 43.30 28.34
CA ARG A 194 50.23 42.87 26.97
C ARG A 194 49.76 41.42 26.83
N ILE A 195 48.60 41.19 26.19
CA ILE A 195 48.16 39.83 25.87
C ILE A 195 49.19 39.38 24.86
N VAL A 196 50.26 38.79 25.38
CA VAL A 196 51.30 38.18 24.59
C VAL A 196 50.55 37.14 23.77
N PRO A 197 50.68 37.14 22.43
CA PRO A 197 50.12 36.07 21.63
C PRO A 197 50.54 34.76 22.29
N PRO A 198 49.62 33.82 22.56
CA PRO A 198 49.98 32.61 23.25
C PRO A 198 51.15 32.02 22.46
N THR A 199 52.32 31.95 23.10
CA THR A 199 53.44 31.24 22.48
C THR A 199 52.91 29.85 22.12
N PRO A 200 53.36 29.22 21.01
CA PRO A 200 52.80 27.95 20.55
C PRO A 200 52.64 26.91 21.68
N LYS A 201 53.56 26.94 22.66
CA LYS A 201 53.50 26.12 23.88
C LYS A 201 52.31 26.42 24.80
N SER A 202 51.91 27.68 25.00
CA SER A 202 50.76 28.05 25.84
C SER A 202 49.43 27.70 25.19
N ALA A 203 49.30 27.89 23.88
CA ALA A 203 48.10 27.48 23.12
C ALA A 203 47.94 25.95 23.15
N MET A 204 49.03 25.21 22.91
CA MET A 204 49.04 23.75 23.05
C MET A 204 48.69 23.30 24.47
N LEU A 205 49.17 24.01 25.50
CA LEU A 205 48.88 23.63 26.89
C LEU A 205 47.41 23.89 27.26
N GLU A 206 46.81 24.97 26.75
CA GLU A 206 45.39 25.26 26.90
C GLU A 206 44.52 24.24 26.14
N GLU A 207 44.91 23.86 24.92
CA GLU A 207 44.27 22.81 24.13
C GLU A 207 44.31 21.46 24.86
N ARG A 208 45.49 21.05 25.37
CA ARG A 208 45.62 19.82 26.18
C ARG A 208 44.80 19.87 27.47
N THR A 209 44.70 21.04 28.10
CA THR A 209 43.88 21.23 29.28
C THR A 209 42.39 21.06 28.95
N ARG A 210 41.95 21.60 27.81
CA ARG A 210 40.58 21.45 27.31
C ARG A 210 40.25 20.00 26.93
N GLU A 211 41.16 19.32 26.23
CA GLU A 211 41.05 17.89 25.94
C GLU A 211 40.95 17.06 27.23
N LEU A 212 41.77 17.35 28.24
CA LEU A 212 41.69 16.68 29.54
C LEU A 212 40.34 16.88 30.23
N TYR A 213 39.78 18.09 30.18
CA TYR A 213 38.43 18.33 30.74
C TYR A 213 37.35 17.58 29.95
N ASN A 214 37.43 17.57 28.63
CA ASN A 214 36.48 16.83 27.78
C ASN A 214 36.55 15.32 28.02
N LEU A 215 37.76 14.75 28.10
CA LEU A 215 37.99 13.34 28.40
C LEU A 215 37.50 12.98 29.81
N ARG A 216 37.68 13.86 30.80
CA ARG A 216 37.11 13.66 32.15
C ARG A 216 35.59 13.67 32.14
N ALA A 217 34.97 14.57 31.38
CA ALA A 217 33.51 14.62 31.24
C ALA A 217 32.99 13.33 30.58
N GLN A 218 33.63 12.86 29.50
CA GLN A 218 33.28 11.60 28.85
C GLN A 218 33.45 10.39 29.80
N LEU A 219 34.54 10.34 30.56
CA LEU A 219 34.73 9.27 31.54
C LEU A 219 33.62 9.25 32.61
N GLU A 220 33.16 10.42 33.04
CA GLU A 220 32.09 10.53 34.04
C GLU A 220 30.72 10.12 33.46
N THR A 221 30.43 10.46 32.20
CA THR A 221 29.21 10.00 31.52
C THR A 221 29.21 8.49 31.32
N GLU A 222 30.34 7.92 30.92
CA GLU A 222 30.51 6.47 30.77
C GLU A 222 30.35 5.74 32.11
N ARG A 223 30.87 6.32 33.21
CA ARG A 223 30.66 5.76 34.57
C ARG A 223 29.19 5.76 34.98
N TYR A 224 28.47 6.83 34.66
CA TYR A 224 27.03 6.92 34.95
C TYR A 224 26.23 5.90 34.13
N GLU A 225 26.49 5.80 32.82
CA GLU A 225 25.85 4.84 31.95
C GLU A 225 26.13 3.39 32.38
N LYS A 226 27.38 3.09 32.72
CA LYS A 226 27.75 1.79 33.28
C LYS A 226 26.95 1.45 34.54
N GLY A 227 26.80 2.40 35.47
CA GLY A 227 26.01 2.21 36.68
C GLY A 227 24.53 1.93 36.37
N LEU A 228 23.96 2.61 35.38
CA LEU A 228 22.58 2.38 34.94
C LEU A 228 22.42 0.97 34.33
N LEU A 229 23.36 0.56 33.48
CA LEU A 229 23.37 -0.78 32.87
C LEU A 229 23.54 -1.88 33.92
N GLU A 230 24.40 -1.70 34.92
CA GLU A 230 24.54 -2.65 36.04
C GLU A 230 23.23 -2.81 36.82
N VAL A 231 22.51 -1.72 37.10
CA VAL A 231 21.19 -1.78 37.74
C VAL A 231 20.18 -2.52 36.86
N GLN A 232 20.18 -2.26 35.54
CA GLN A 232 19.27 -2.92 34.60
C GLN A 232 19.56 -4.42 34.47
N ILE A 233 20.85 -4.81 34.43
CA ILE A 233 21.28 -6.21 34.42
C ILE A 233 20.78 -6.91 35.69
N LYS A 234 21.00 -6.30 36.86
CA LYS A 234 20.54 -6.87 38.14
C LYS A 234 19.03 -7.07 38.19
N GLN A 235 18.25 -6.10 37.70
CA GLN A 235 16.80 -6.24 37.60
C GLN A 235 16.38 -7.36 36.63
N ASN A 236 17.09 -7.53 35.51
CA ASN A 236 16.83 -8.61 34.57
C ASN A 236 17.20 -9.98 35.16
N GLU A 237 18.28 -10.09 35.93
CA GLU A 237 18.66 -11.29 36.66
C GLU A 237 17.59 -11.70 37.69
N GLU A 238 17.07 -10.73 38.45
CA GLU A 238 15.98 -10.96 39.41
C GLU A 238 14.69 -11.43 38.71
N LYS A 239 14.34 -10.81 37.57
CA LYS A 239 13.19 -11.24 36.73
C LYS A 239 13.39 -12.67 36.20
N MET A 240 14.57 -12.99 35.69
CA MET A 240 14.90 -14.34 35.21
C MET A 240 14.83 -15.37 36.34
N LYS A 241 15.32 -15.04 37.54
CA LYS A 241 15.24 -15.91 38.72
C LYS A 241 13.78 -16.16 39.12
N LYS A 242 12.93 -15.14 39.11
CA LYS A 242 11.48 -15.28 39.39
C LYS A 242 10.79 -16.15 38.34
N LEU A 243 11.03 -15.87 37.05
CA LEU A 243 10.44 -16.64 35.95
C LEU A 243 10.85 -18.12 36.02
N ASN A 244 12.10 -18.42 36.39
CA ASN A 244 12.58 -19.78 36.55
C ASN A 244 11.95 -20.48 37.78
N GLN A 245 11.72 -19.77 38.89
CA GLN A 245 10.96 -20.31 40.03
C GLN A 245 9.52 -20.64 39.64
N ASP A 246 8.86 -19.74 38.90
CA ASP A 246 7.48 -19.96 38.44
C ASP A 246 7.40 -21.11 37.43
N HIS A 247 8.36 -21.22 36.52
CA HIS A 247 8.48 -22.36 35.61
C HIS A 247 8.63 -23.69 36.36
N LYS A 248 9.48 -23.73 37.41
CA LYS A 248 9.63 -24.93 38.27
C LYS A 248 8.33 -25.31 38.97
N LYS A 249 7.61 -24.32 39.51
CA LYS A 249 6.30 -24.56 40.15
C LYS A 249 5.29 -25.10 39.14
N LEU A 250 5.19 -24.49 37.96
CA LEU A 250 4.27 -24.93 36.91
C LEU A 250 4.58 -26.35 36.44
N HIS A 251 5.88 -26.67 36.27
CA HIS A 251 6.31 -28.02 35.93
C HIS A 251 5.93 -29.03 37.02
N GLN A 252 6.08 -28.68 38.30
CA GLN A 252 5.62 -29.52 39.41
C GLN A 252 4.11 -29.74 39.35
N THR A 253 3.32 -28.68 39.15
CA THR A 253 1.86 -28.79 39.03
C THR A 253 1.44 -29.67 37.85
N ILE A 254 2.12 -29.57 36.70
CA ILE A 254 1.87 -30.46 35.55
C ILE A 254 2.18 -31.91 35.91
N GLN A 255 3.25 -32.16 36.65
CA GLN A 255 3.62 -33.51 37.09
C GLN A 255 2.61 -34.08 38.10
N ASP A 256 2.15 -33.26 39.05
CA ASP A 256 1.13 -33.64 40.02
C ASP A 256 -0.19 -33.97 39.30
N LEU A 257 -0.64 -33.13 38.36
CA LEU A 257 -1.84 -33.39 37.54
C LEU A 257 -1.70 -34.65 36.67
N LYS A 258 -0.51 -34.93 36.14
CA LYS A 258 -0.24 -36.19 35.42
C LYS A 258 -0.36 -37.41 36.33
N ASN A 259 0.12 -37.31 37.57
CA ASN A 259 -0.01 -38.37 38.57
C ASN A 259 -1.47 -38.54 39.00
N ASP A 260 -2.23 -37.46 39.13
CA ASP A 260 -3.68 -37.47 39.43
C ASP A 260 -4.48 -38.14 38.29
N ILE A 261 -4.14 -37.85 37.02
CA ILE A 261 -4.76 -38.51 35.87
C ILE A 261 -4.41 -40.01 35.85
N LEU A 262 -3.17 -40.38 36.17
CA LEU A 262 -2.73 -41.78 36.19
C LEU A 262 -3.42 -42.58 37.31
N THR A 263 -3.61 -41.97 38.47
CA THR A 263 -4.32 -42.57 39.62
C THR A 263 -5.84 -42.61 39.39
N GLN A 264 -6.44 -41.60 38.76
CA GLN A 264 -7.85 -41.62 38.35
C GLN A 264 -8.17 -42.69 37.29
N ASN A 265 -7.24 -43.01 36.40
CA ASN A 265 -7.42 -44.11 35.43
C ASN A 265 -7.29 -45.52 36.03
N THR A 266 -6.78 -45.65 37.26
CA THR A 266 -6.62 -46.95 37.96
C THR A 266 -7.83 -47.30 38.84
N THR A 267 -8.75 -46.34 39.04
CA THR A 267 -9.97 -46.56 39.82
C THR A 267 -11.16 -46.30 38.91
N GLU A 268 -11.72 -47.39 38.37
CA GLU A 268 -13.02 -47.36 37.70
C GLU A 268 -14.04 -46.66 38.60
N SER A 269 -14.47 -45.46 38.21
CA SER A 269 -15.78 -44.97 38.61
C SER A 269 -16.45 -44.29 37.42
N SER A 270 -17.40 -45.02 36.87
CA SER A 270 -18.46 -44.50 36.01
C SER A 270 -19.19 -43.37 36.73
N SER A 271 -18.91 -42.12 36.36
CA SER A 271 -19.72 -40.96 36.73
C SER A 271 -20.44 -40.40 35.50
N PRO A 272 -21.78 -40.25 35.50
CA PRO A 272 -22.54 -39.75 34.35
C PRO A 272 -22.33 -38.26 34.03
N LYS A 273 -21.54 -37.52 34.83
CA LYS A 273 -21.41 -36.05 34.73
C LYS A 273 -20.51 -35.54 33.59
N ASN A 274 -19.84 -36.42 32.84
CA ASN A 274 -18.88 -36.01 31.80
C ASN A 274 -19.47 -35.80 30.39
N LYS A 275 -20.73 -36.19 30.15
CA LYS A 275 -21.35 -36.11 28.81
C LYS A 275 -21.70 -34.68 28.37
N ASP A 276 -22.13 -33.82 29.30
CA ASP A 276 -22.49 -32.43 28.99
C ASP A 276 -21.27 -31.57 28.62
N GLY A 277 -20.16 -31.75 29.34
CA GLY A 277 -18.88 -31.08 29.03
C GLY A 277 -18.36 -31.46 27.64
N GLU A 278 -18.42 -32.74 27.27
CA GLU A 278 -18.03 -33.21 25.94
C GLU A 278 -18.96 -32.73 24.83
N GLN A 279 -20.27 -32.61 25.10
CA GLN A 279 -21.21 -32.09 24.12
C GLN A 279 -21.01 -30.59 23.88
N MET A 280 -20.77 -29.82 24.95
CA MET A 280 -20.44 -28.39 24.88
C MET A 280 -19.12 -28.16 24.14
N LYS A 281 -18.08 -28.94 24.43
CA LYS A 281 -16.79 -28.90 23.71
C LYS A 281 -16.99 -29.15 22.22
N ARG A 282 -17.82 -30.13 21.83
CA ARG A 282 -18.15 -30.42 20.42
C ARG A 282 -18.97 -29.31 19.74
N ARG A 283 -19.77 -28.53 20.48
CA ARG A 283 -20.46 -27.35 19.94
C ARG A 283 -19.48 -26.21 19.71
N LEU A 284 -18.63 -25.91 20.70
CA LEU A 284 -17.60 -24.88 20.59
C LEU A 284 -16.60 -25.17 19.47
N CYS A 285 -16.14 -26.41 19.31
CA CYS A 285 -15.25 -26.77 18.18
C CYS A 285 -15.92 -26.54 16.82
N ARG A 286 -17.22 -26.81 16.68
CA ARG A 286 -17.97 -26.55 15.44
C ARG A 286 -18.12 -25.06 15.17
N GLU A 287 -18.40 -24.27 16.21
CA GLU A 287 -18.48 -22.82 16.09
C GLU A 287 -17.12 -22.19 15.75
N VAL A 288 -16.03 -22.66 16.36
CA VAL A 288 -14.66 -22.24 16.02
C VAL A 288 -14.34 -22.57 14.57
N ALA A 289 -14.61 -23.79 14.11
CA ALA A 289 -14.40 -24.18 12.71
C ALA A 289 -15.24 -23.32 11.75
N GLN A 290 -16.49 -23.00 12.10
CA GLN A 290 -17.33 -22.12 11.31
C GLN A 290 -16.74 -20.70 11.23
N LYS A 291 -16.30 -20.12 12.36
CA LYS A 291 -15.67 -18.79 12.38
C LYS A 291 -14.35 -18.78 11.62
N GLU A 292 -13.56 -19.86 11.68
CA GLU A 292 -12.33 -20.01 10.89
C GLU A 292 -12.63 -20.02 9.37
N THR A 293 -13.69 -20.73 8.94
CA THR A 293 -14.09 -20.70 7.52
C THR A 293 -14.59 -19.33 7.08
N GLU A 294 -15.27 -18.58 7.95
CA GLU A 294 -15.73 -17.23 7.64
C GLU A 294 -14.57 -16.22 7.61
N ILE A 295 -13.60 -16.34 8.52
CA ILE A 295 -12.35 -15.58 8.49
C ILE A 295 -11.59 -15.85 7.18
N ALA A 296 -11.54 -17.10 6.71
CA ALA A 296 -10.90 -17.44 5.45
C ALA A 296 -11.58 -16.73 4.25
N LYS A 297 -12.92 -16.75 4.19
CA LYS A 297 -13.69 -16.05 3.15
C LYS A 297 -13.48 -14.53 3.20
N LEU A 298 -13.51 -13.94 4.39
CA LEU A 298 -13.28 -12.51 4.56
C LEU A 298 -11.87 -12.10 4.14
N ASN A 299 -10.86 -12.93 4.43
CA ASN A 299 -9.49 -12.70 3.99
C ASN A 299 -9.34 -12.81 2.46
N GLU A 300 -10.04 -13.73 1.81
CA GLU A 300 -10.08 -13.84 0.34
C GLU A 300 -10.70 -12.57 -0.28
N VAL A 301 -11.84 -12.11 0.23
CA VAL A 301 -12.50 -10.88 -0.23
C VAL A 301 -11.60 -9.66 0.01
N LEU A 302 -10.93 -9.56 1.17
CA LEU A 302 -9.96 -8.49 1.44
C LEU A 302 -8.76 -8.54 0.50
N GLY A 303 -8.32 -9.75 0.09
CA GLY A 303 -7.31 -9.95 -0.93
C GLY A 303 -7.75 -9.38 -2.28
N ASN A 304 -8.92 -9.79 -2.74
CA ASN A 304 -9.50 -9.34 -4.02
C ASN A 304 -9.69 -7.82 -4.05
N LEU A 305 -10.28 -7.23 -3.00
CA LEU A 305 -10.47 -5.78 -2.90
C LEU A 305 -9.14 -5.01 -2.87
N ARG A 306 -8.09 -5.58 -2.29
CA ARG A 306 -6.75 -4.97 -2.30
C ARG A 306 -6.14 -4.99 -3.69
N GLU A 307 -6.31 -6.08 -4.43
CA GLU A 307 -5.87 -6.19 -5.82
C GLU A 307 -6.63 -5.22 -6.73
N GLU A 308 -7.95 -5.11 -6.58
CA GLU A 308 -8.77 -4.13 -7.29
C GLU A 308 -8.36 -2.69 -6.95
N LYS A 309 -8.15 -2.37 -5.67
CA LYS A 309 -7.65 -1.05 -5.26
C LYS A 309 -6.31 -0.74 -5.96
N ASN A 310 -5.38 -1.68 -5.95
CA ASN A 310 -4.08 -1.49 -6.59
C ASN A 310 -4.21 -1.26 -8.10
N LEU A 311 -5.10 -2.01 -8.77
CA LEU A 311 -5.37 -1.84 -10.20
C LEU A 311 -5.98 -0.46 -10.53
N VAL A 312 -6.95 -0.01 -9.72
CA VAL A 312 -7.56 1.32 -9.88
C VAL A 312 -6.54 2.42 -9.62
N GLN A 313 -5.69 2.26 -8.61
CA GLN A 313 -4.64 3.22 -8.28
C GLN A 313 -3.58 3.34 -9.40
N GLU A 314 -3.23 2.23 -10.06
CA GLU A 314 -2.33 2.25 -11.21
C GLU A 314 -2.96 2.94 -12.42
N LYS A 315 -4.25 2.66 -12.70
CA LYS A 315 -4.99 3.36 -13.77
C LYS A 315 -5.08 4.86 -13.51
N LEU A 316 -5.28 5.26 -12.25
CA LEU A 316 -5.31 6.67 -11.86
C LEU A 316 -3.95 7.32 -12.13
N ARG A 317 -2.84 6.71 -11.68
CA ARG A 317 -1.49 7.21 -11.97
C ARG A 317 -1.22 7.36 -13.46
N HIS A 318 -1.63 6.38 -14.26
CA HIS A 318 -1.45 6.46 -15.71
C HIS A 318 -2.26 7.62 -16.32
N ALA A 319 -3.51 7.82 -15.87
CA ALA A 319 -4.32 8.95 -16.32
C ALA A 319 -3.73 10.31 -15.90
N GLU A 320 -3.22 10.43 -14.66
CA GLU A 320 -2.53 11.62 -14.18
C GLU A 320 -1.30 11.96 -15.04
N LYS A 321 -0.50 10.95 -15.41
CA LYS A 321 0.64 11.13 -16.33
C LYS A 321 0.19 11.61 -17.71
N GLN A 322 -0.86 11.02 -18.28
CA GLN A 322 -1.38 11.48 -19.57
C GLN A 322 -1.90 12.93 -19.52
N ILE A 323 -2.57 13.31 -18.43
CA ILE A 323 -3.02 14.68 -18.23
C ILE A 323 -1.83 15.63 -18.21
N MET A 324 -0.74 15.28 -17.51
CA MET A 324 0.47 16.10 -17.47
C MET A 324 1.10 16.27 -18.85
N VAL A 325 1.18 15.20 -19.66
CA VAL A 325 1.69 15.27 -21.03
C VAL A 325 0.83 16.19 -21.89
N CYS A 326 -0.50 16.05 -21.83
CA CYS A 326 -1.42 16.94 -22.54
C CYS A 326 -1.27 18.40 -22.09
N MET A 327 -1.08 18.63 -20.78
CA MET A 327 -0.93 19.97 -20.23
C MET A 327 0.37 20.62 -20.70
N ASN A 328 1.49 19.88 -20.70
CA ASN A 328 2.76 20.35 -21.27
C ASN A 328 2.62 20.68 -22.76
N ARG A 329 1.90 19.84 -23.51
CA ARG A 329 1.65 20.09 -24.93
C ARG A 329 0.81 21.35 -25.17
N ILE A 330 -0.19 21.61 -24.32
CA ILE A 330 -0.98 22.84 -24.37
C ILE A 330 -0.06 24.03 -24.14
N THR A 331 0.78 24.00 -23.10
CA THR A 331 1.70 25.11 -22.83
C THR A 331 2.71 25.37 -23.96
N GLU A 332 3.20 24.33 -24.62
CA GLU A 332 4.05 24.48 -25.81
C GLU A 332 3.32 25.14 -26.98
N LEU A 333 2.06 24.75 -27.21
CA LEU A 333 1.23 25.32 -28.26
C LEU A 333 0.89 26.78 -27.96
N ASP A 334 0.60 27.12 -26.70
CA ASP A 334 0.36 28.51 -26.28
C ASP A 334 1.60 29.38 -26.54
N LEU A 335 2.80 28.92 -26.15
CA LEU A 335 4.04 29.62 -26.45
C LEU A 335 4.25 29.82 -27.95
N LYS A 336 3.92 28.82 -28.77
CA LYS A 336 4.06 28.91 -30.22
C LYS A 336 3.04 29.86 -30.85
N VAL A 337 1.83 29.94 -30.30
CA VAL A 337 0.82 30.93 -30.70
C VAL A 337 1.30 32.33 -30.38
N ASP A 338 1.87 32.55 -29.19
CA ASP A 338 2.44 33.85 -28.80
C ASP A 338 3.58 34.24 -29.75
N GLU A 339 4.52 33.33 -30.03
CA GLU A 339 5.61 33.56 -31.00
C GLU A 339 5.09 33.97 -32.38
N LEU A 340 4.15 33.19 -32.95
CA LEU A 340 3.57 33.49 -34.26
C LEU A 340 2.79 34.81 -34.27
N THR A 341 2.13 35.15 -33.17
CA THR A 341 1.42 36.43 -33.03
C THR A 341 2.40 37.59 -33.05
N THR A 342 3.51 37.50 -32.32
CA THR A 342 4.56 38.55 -32.34
C THR A 342 5.22 38.68 -33.71
N GLU A 343 5.45 37.57 -34.42
CA GLU A 343 5.99 37.61 -35.79
C GLU A 343 5.00 38.30 -36.73
N LEU A 344 3.71 37.98 -36.63
CA LEU A 344 2.66 38.57 -37.45
C LEU A 344 2.58 40.09 -37.23
N GLU A 345 2.58 40.55 -35.98
CA GLU A 345 2.63 41.97 -35.63
C GLU A 345 3.87 42.67 -36.24
N GLN A 346 5.03 42.02 -36.20
CA GLN A 346 6.25 42.57 -36.79
C GLN A 346 6.17 42.66 -38.33
N LYS A 347 5.56 41.67 -38.98
CA LYS A 347 5.34 41.70 -40.44
C LYS A 347 4.33 42.78 -40.82
N GLU A 348 3.23 42.94 -40.07
CA GLU A 348 2.25 43.99 -40.29
C GLU A 348 2.87 45.38 -40.16
N PHE A 349 3.68 45.61 -39.12
CA PHE A 349 4.44 46.85 -38.96
C PHE A 349 5.35 47.12 -40.17
N THR A 350 6.05 46.10 -40.65
CA THR A 350 6.94 46.21 -41.83
C THR A 350 6.15 46.56 -43.09
N ILE A 351 5.00 45.91 -43.31
CA ILE A 351 4.10 46.19 -44.43
C ILE A 351 3.60 47.63 -44.37
N GLN A 352 3.26 48.12 -43.18
CA GLN A 352 2.81 49.48 -42.99
C GLN A 352 3.90 50.49 -43.36
N CYS A 353 5.13 50.35 -42.85
CA CYS A 353 6.25 51.22 -43.21
C CYS A 353 6.54 51.20 -44.72
N LEU A 354 6.51 50.03 -45.36
CA LEU A 354 6.71 49.92 -46.81
C LEU A 354 5.57 50.58 -47.60
N SER A 355 4.34 50.51 -47.11
CA SER A 355 3.17 51.14 -47.73
C SER A 355 3.24 52.67 -47.63
N GLU A 356 3.68 53.19 -46.49
CA GLU A 356 3.94 54.62 -46.29
C GLU A 356 5.04 55.12 -47.24
N ASN A 357 6.19 54.44 -47.28
CA ASN A 357 7.28 54.76 -48.21
C ASN A 357 6.84 54.70 -49.68
N LYS A 358 6.01 53.71 -50.05
CA LYS A 358 5.44 53.61 -51.39
C LYS A 358 4.59 54.83 -51.71
N LEU A 359 3.72 55.25 -50.78
CA LEU A 359 2.85 56.41 -50.97
C LEU A 359 3.67 57.71 -51.14
N GLU A 360 4.71 57.89 -50.33
CA GLU A 360 5.63 59.04 -50.44
C GLU A 360 6.35 59.05 -51.80
N LEU A 361 6.82 57.89 -52.26
CA LEU A 361 7.47 57.76 -53.58
C LEU A 361 6.48 58.03 -54.73
N GLU A 362 5.25 57.53 -54.64
CA GLU A 362 4.19 57.82 -55.62
C GLU A 362 3.87 59.31 -55.66
N GLN A 363 3.81 59.97 -54.51
CA GLN A 363 3.64 61.42 -54.41
C GLN A 363 4.82 62.15 -55.06
N PHE A 364 6.06 61.78 -54.75
CA PHE A 364 7.27 62.39 -55.34
C PHE A 364 7.32 62.22 -56.86
N ILE A 365 6.97 61.04 -57.38
CA ILE A 365 6.88 60.78 -58.82
C ILE A 365 5.80 61.65 -59.47
N ASN A 366 4.63 61.78 -58.84
CA ASN A 366 3.54 62.61 -59.35
C ASN A 366 3.89 64.11 -59.34
N GLU A 367 4.56 64.60 -58.30
CA GLU A 367 5.07 65.97 -58.21
C GLU A 367 6.14 66.22 -59.29
N THR A 368 7.07 65.28 -59.49
CA THR A 368 8.10 65.37 -60.54
C THR A 368 7.48 65.37 -61.94
N ARG A 369 6.48 64.52 -62.20
CA ARG A 369 5.72 64.49 -63.46
C ARG A 369 4.90 65.76 -63.68
N SER A 370 4.40 66.39 -62.61
CA SER A 370 3.65 67.65 -62.68
C SER A 370 4.57 68.86 -62.88
N THR A 371 5.82 68.77 -62.43
CA THR A 371 6.85 69.83 -62.57
C THR A 371 7.62 69.72 -63.89
N GLY A 372 7.68 68.53 -64.49
CA GLY A 372 8.18 68.26 -65.84
C GLY A 372 7.08 68.43 -66.90
N ASN A 373 6.97 69.64 -67.45
CA ASN A 373 5.98 70.11 -68.43
C ASN A 373 5.56 69.11 -69.54
N ASN A 374 4.26 69.12 -69.87
CA ASN A 374 3.64 68.78 -71.16
C ASN A 374 4.53 67.98 -72.13
N SER A 375 4.55 66.67 -72.01
CA SER A 375 5.01 65.76 -73.07
C SER A 375 4.43 64.37 -72.81
N ARG A 376 3.31 64.11 -73.49
CA ARG A 376 2.83 62.82 -74.01
C ARG A 376 3.47 61.55 -73.40
N PRO A 377 2.70 60.70 -72.69
CA PRO A 377 3.12 59.35 -72.38
C PRO A 377 2.99 58.51 -73.66
N ASP A 378 4.05 58.48 -74.47
CA ASP A 378 4.17 57.40 -75.45
C ASP A 378 4.42 56.10 -74.68
N TYR A 379 3.41 55.24 -74.75
CA TYR A 379 3.52 53.80 -74.57
C TYR A 379 4.76 53.30 -75.31
N LEU A 380 5.87 53.12 -74.59
CA LEU A 380 6.92 52.16 -74.96
C LEU A 380 6.53 50.81 -74.34
N ASP A 381 5.41 50.29 -74.84
CA ASP A 381 5.15 48.87 -74.84
C ASP A 381 5.98 48.24 -75.98
N ALA A 382 6.51 47.04 -75.73
CA ALA A 382 7.37 46.24 -76.61
C ALA A 382 8.80 46.75 -76.87
N SER A 383 9.68 46.61 -75.87
CA SER A 383 11.12 46.40 -76.13
C SER A 383 11.67 45.21 -75.34
N PHE A 384 11.00 44.06 -75.48
CA PHE A 384 11.65 42.75 -75.35
C PHE A 384 10.95 41.79 -76.33
N SER A 385 11.43 41.77 -77.57
CA SER A 385 11.26 40.58 -78.40
C SER A 385 12.21 39.49 -77.90
N PRO A 386 11.81 38.21 -77.96
CA PRO A 386 12.42 37.15 -77.18
C PRO A 386 13.76 36.72 -77.79
N PRO A 387 14.83 36.52 -76.99
CA PRO A 387 15.76 35.47 -77.32
C PRO A 387 15.08 34.15 -76.93
N THR A 388 14.53 33.49 -77.94
CA THR A 388 14.46 32.03 -77.90
C THR A 388 15.91 31.55 -77.80
N ASP A 389 16.33 31.16 -76.60
CA ASP A 389 17.06 29.91 -76.37
C ASP A 389 17.52 29.81 -74.90
N GLY A 390 17.02 28.77 -74.23
CA GLY A 390 17.86 27.96 -73.35
C GLY A 390 18.21 28.48 -71.97
N SER A 391 17.22 28.75 -71.10
CA SER A 391 17.33 28.45 -69.66
C SER A 391 15.95 28.50 -68.99
N SER A 392 15.37 27.33 -68.74
CA SER A 392 13.99 27.17 -68.26
C SER A 392 13.84 27.37 -66.74
N SER A 393 14.42 28.42 -66.17
CA SER A 393 14.14 28.86 -64.79
C SER A 393 13.38 30.19 -64.80
N SER A 394 12.18 30.18 -65.38
CA SER A 394 11.23 31.30 -65.26
C SER A 394 10.62 31.32 -63.85
N PRO A 395 10.44 32.50 -63.22
CA PRO A 395 9.70 32.65 -61.95
C PRO A 395 8.31 31.99 -61.98
N GLU A 396 7.72 31.89 -63.17
CA GLU A 396 6.42 31.26 -63.40
C GLU A 396 6.47 29.73 -63.26
N ASN A 397 7.59 29.09 -63.64
CA ASN A 397 7.81 27.66 -63.39
C ASN A 397 8.02 27.37 -61.90
N LEU A 398 8.68 28.30 -61.18
CA LEU A 398 8.85 28.18 -59.73
C LEU A 398 7.52 28.38 -59.00
N ALA A 399 6.73 29.40 -59.37
CA ALA A 399 5.40 29.64 -58.80
C ALA A 399 4.47 28.44 -59.05
N ARG A 400 4.49 27.87 -60.26
CA ARG A 400 3.76 26.64 -60.57
C ARG A 400 4.23 25.45 -59.74
N SER A 401 5.55 25.28 -59.58
CA SER A 401 6.10 24.21 -58.72
C SER A 401 5.72 24.39 -57.25
N VAL A 402 5.69 25.62 -56.72
CA VAL A 402 5.28 25.89 -55.34
C VAL A 402 3.79 25.61 -55.16
N VAL A 403 2.94 26.01 -56.11
CA VAL A 403 1.50 25.69 -56.10
C VAL A 403 1.27 24.19 -56.17
N ASP A 404 1.98 23.46 -57.03
CA ASP A 404 1.86 22.00 -57.15
C ASP A 404 2.32 21.28 -55.87
N VAL A 405 3.37 21.78 -55.20
CA VAL A 405 3.83 21.27 -53.90
C VAL A 405 2.79 21.55 -52.81
N GLN A 406 2.28 22.77 -52.71
CA GLN A 406 1.24 23.12 -51.72
C GLN A 406 -0.05 22.35 -51.97
N LEU A 407 -0.44 22.14 -53.23
CA LEU A 407 -1.62 21.34 -53.56
C LEU A 407 -1.44 19.90 -53.11
N ARG A 408 -0.27 19.30 -53.34
CA ARG A 408 0.06 17.94 -52.89
C ARG A 408 0.12 17.83 -51.37
N GLU A 409 0.68 18.82 -50.69
CA GLU A 409 0.68 18.90 -49.23
C GLU A 409 -0.75 18.99 -48.69
N LYS A 410 -1.61 19.81 -49.29
CA LYS A 410 -3.03 19.91 -48.92
C LYS A 410 -3.81 18.63 -49.23
N GLU A 411 -3.52 17.94 -50.31
CA GLU A 411 -4.12 16.64 -50.62
C GLU A 411 -3.70 15.58 -49.59
N HIS A 412 -2.43 15.58 -49.17
CA HIS A 412 -1.93 14.71 -48.12
C HIS A 412 -2.60 15.01 -46.77
N GLU A 413 -2.63 16.28 -46.36
CA GLU A 413 -3.33 16.72 -45.13
C GLU A 413 -4.81 16.33 -45.17
N ASN A 414 -5.48 16.49 -46.33
CA ASN A 414 -6.88 16.08 -46.49
C ASN A 414 -7.05 14.56 -46.36
N SER A 415 -6.10 13.78 -46.89
CA SER A 415 -6.08 12.33 -46.73
C SER A 415 -5.91 11.93 -45.27
N GLU A 416 -4.98 12.54 -44.55
CA GLU A 416 -4.74 12.30 -43.12
C GLU A 416 -5.98 12.65 -42.28
N LEU A 417 -6.61 13.80 -42.53
CA LEU A 417 -7.85 14.19 -41.85
C LEU A 417 -9.01 13.22 -42.14
N ARG A 418 -9.10 12.66 -43.35
CA ARG A 418 -10.10 11.64 -43.69
C ARG A 418 -9.84 10.33 -42.95
N ASP A 419 -8.58 9.93 -42.84
CA ASP A 419 -8.18 8.74 -42.09
C ASP A 419 -8.47 8.91 -40.60
N GLU A 420 -8.16 10.08 -40.04
CA GLU A 420 -8.48 10.42 -38.65
C GLU A 420 -10.00 10.44 -38.39
N LEU A 421 -10.79 11.02 -39.30
CA LEU A 421 -12.25 10.97 -39.23
C LEU A 421 -12.78 9.53 -39.31
N CYS A 422 -12.18 8.67 -40.13
CA CYS A 422 -12.55 7.26 -40.24
C CYS A 422 -12.23 6.51 -38.93
N ALA A 423 -11.06 6.76 -38.35
CA ALA A 423 -10.65 6.20 -37.07
C ALA A 423 -11.59 6.67 -35.94
N LEU A 424 -11.94 7.96 -35.91
CA LEU A 424 -12.86 8.52 -34.91
C LEU A 424 -14.27 7.93 -35.05
N ARG A 425 -14.79 7.76 -36.27
CA ARG A 425 -16.07 7.07 -36.52
C ARG A 425 -16.05 5.62 -36.04
N SER A 426 -14.95 4.90 -36.32
CA SER A 426 -14.77 3.51 -35.88
C SER A 426 -14.72 3.41 -34.34
N ASN A 427 -14.01 4.33 -33.69
CA ASN A 427 -13.97 4.44 -32.23
C ASN A 427 -15.34 4.75 -31.63
N ASN A 428 -16.09 5.70 -32.22
CA ASN A 428 -17.45 6.02 -31.79
C ASN A 428 -18.37 4.80 -31.91
N LYS A 429 -18.30 4.04 -33.01
CA LYS A 429 -19.07 2.80 -33.17
C LYS A 429 -18.71 1.77 -32.09
N ARG A 430 -17.42 1.58 -31.82
CA ARG A 430 -16.94 0.67 -30.76
C ARG A 430 -17.43 1.10 -29.38
N LEU A 431 -17.41 2.40 -29.09
CA LEU A 431 -17.90 2.95 -27.82
C LEU A 431 -19.41 2.73 -27.67
N ALA A 432 -20.19 3.01 -28.71
CA ALA A 432 -21.63 2.75 -28.72
C ALA A 432 -21.94 1.27 -28.46
N GLU A 433 -21.20 0.34 -29.08
CA GLU A 433 -21.34 -1.10 -28.83
C GLU A 433 -21.00 -1.52 -27.40
N LEU A 434 -19.95 -0.95 -26.80
CA LEU A 434 -19.56 -1.24 -25.43
C LEU A 434 -20.63 -0.77 -24.43
N ILE A 435 -21.11 0.46 -24.57
CA ILE A 435 -22.20 1.01 -23.73
C ILE A 435 -23.44 0.13 -23.89
N ARG A 436 -23.80 -0.23 -25.13
CA ARG A 436 -24.94 -1.10 -25.42
C ARG A 436 -24.83 -2.46 -24.72
N LYS A 437 -23.67 -3.13 -24.83
CA LYS A 437 -23.40 -4.43 -24.20
C LYS A 437 -23.48 -4.33 -22.67
N PHE A 438 -22.88 -3.28 -22.10
CA PHE A 438 -22.90 -3.03 -20.66
C PHE A 438 -24.34 -2.86 -20.16
N THR A 439 -25.10 -1.92 -20.73
CA THR A 439 -26.47 -1.63 -20.29
C THR A 439 -27.39 -2.82 -20.46
N THR A 440 -27.26 -3.57 -21.56
CA THR A 440 -28.09 -4.77 -21.81
C THR A 440 -27.81 -5.88 -20.80
N LYS A 441 -26.53 -6.17 -20.52
CA LYS A 441 -26.14 -7.20 -19.55
C LYS A 441 -26.67 -6.87 -18.15
N HIS A 442 -26.48 -5.64 -17.71
CA HIS A 442 -26.89 -5.21 -16.38
C HIS A 442 -28.43 -5.13 -16.27
N ALA A 443 -29.11 -4.71 -17.32
CA ALA A 443 -30.57 -4.73 -17.34
C ALA A 443 -31.16 -6.14 -17.20
N GLN A 444 -30.54 -7.15 -17.83
CA GLN A 444 -30.95 -8.54 -17.67
C GLN A 444 -30.78 -9.04 -16.24
N GLU A 445 -29.67 -8.70 -15.58
CA GLU A 445 -29.38 -9.12 -14.21
C GLU A 445 -30.43 -8.63 -13.20
N PHE A 446 -30.93 -7.41 -13.39
CA PHE A 446 -31.93 -6.79 -12.52
C PHE A 446 -33.37 -6.93 -13.04
N ASN A 447 -33.61 -7.70 -14.12
CA ASN A 447 -34.90 -7.82 -14.81
C ASN A 447 -35.55 -6.46 -15.18
N ILE A 448 -34.72 -5.47 -15.55
CA ILE A 448 -35.15 -4.12 -15.92
C ILE A 448 -35.39 -4.07 -17.44
N ALA A 449 -36.56 -3.61 -17.86
CA ALA A 449 -36.94 -3.54 -19.27
C ALA A 449 -36.19 -2.42 -20.00
N THR A 450 -35.20 -2.78 -20.83
CA THR A 450 -34.46 -1.81 -21.66
C THR A 450 -34.95 -1.77 -23.10
N ARG A 451 -35.04 -0.57 -23.67
CA ARG A 451 -35.41 -0.34 -25.08
C ARG A 451 -34.26 -0.57 -26.06
N ILE A 452 -33.03 -0.67 -25.54
CA ILE A 452 -31.77 -0.79 -26.28
C ILE A 452 -31.72 -2.06 -27.16
N GLY A 453 -32.43 -3.12 -26.78
CA GLY A 453 -32.45 -4.39 -27.50
C GLY A 453 -33.48 -4.49 -28.63
N ARG A 454 -34.33 -3.48 -28.84
CA ARG A 454 -35.40 -3.48 -29.88
C ARG A 454 -35.20 -2.38 -30.93
N ALA A 455 -33.97 -1.93 -31.14
CA ALA A 455 -33.70 -1.02 -32.25
C ALA A 455 -33.85 -1.81 -33.57
N GLU A 456 -34.79 -1.39 -34.41
CA GLU A 456 -34.95 -1.90 -35.78
C GLU A 456 -33.61 -1.86 -36.52
N GLU A 457 -33.31 -2.90 -37.29
CA GLU A 457 -32.00 -3.25 -37.86
C GLU A 457 -31.37 -2.21 -38.82
N HIS A 458 -31.98 -1.03 -38.99
CA HIS A 458 -31.58 -0.03 -39.97
C HIS A 458 -31.27 1.37 -39.43
N LYS A 459 -31.30 1.60 -38.11
CA LYS A 459 -30.88 2.89 -37.53
C LYS A 459 -29.50 2.77 -36.88
N GLU A 460 -28.53 3.51 -37.41
CA GLU A 460 -27.18 3.56 -36.85
C GLU A 460 -27.25 4.21 -35.47
N ILE A 461 -27.09 3.39 -34.42
CA ILE A 461 -27.20 3.83 -33.03
C ILE A 461 -25.96 4.65 -32.69
N THR A 462 -26.15 5.93 -32.39
CA THR A 462 -25.05 6.81 -32.03
C THR A 462 -24.64 6.59 -30.56
N PRO A 463 -23.40 6.96 -30.17
CA PRO A 463 -23.00 6.95 -28.76
C PRO A 463 -23.94 7.76 -27.86
N ALA A 464 -24.47 8.87 -28.38
CA ALA A 464 -25.42 9.71 -27.65
C ALA A 464 -26.72 8.97 -27.34
N ASP A 465 -27.25 8.20 -28.30
CA ASP A 465 -28.44 7.37 -28.09
C ASP A 465 -28.19 6.29 -27.03
N CYS A 466 -27.02 5.63 -27.09
CA CYS A 466 -26.62 4.64 -26.08
C CYS A 466 -26.50 5.25 -24.68
N LEU A 467 -25.97 6.46 -24.56
CA LEU A 467 -25.84 7.17 -23.29
C LEU A 467 -27.20 7.59 -22.72
N ASN A 468 -28.10 8.12 -23.55
CA ASN A 468 -29.46 8.45 -23.12
C ASN A 468 -30.17 7.22 -22.54
N HIS A 469 -30.03 6.06 -23.19
CA HIS A 469 -30.60 4.84 -22.67
C HIS A 469 -29.91 4.30 -21.42
N LEU A 470 -28.61 4.55 -21.24
CA LEU A 470 -27.92 4.25 -20.00
C LEU A 470 -28.46 5.11 -18.85
N VAL A 471 -28.75 6.39 -19.11
CA VAL A 471 -29.39 7.30 -18.13
C VAL A 471 -30.76 6.76 -17.74
N ASP A 472 -31.62 6.43 -18.72
CA ASP A 472 -32.94 5.83 -18.46
C ASP A 472 -32.83 4.55 -17.60
N TYR A 473 -31.85 3.70 -17.89
CA TYR A 473 -31.59 2.47 -17.12
C TYR A 473 -31.17 2.78 -15.67
N VAL A 474 -30.28 3.74 -15.48
CA VAL A 474 -29.79 4.14 -14.15
C VAL A 474 -30.93 4.73 -13.31
N GLU A 475 -31.82 5.52 -13.91
CA GLU A 475 -33.01 6.05 -13.24
C GLU A 475 -33.95 4.91 -12.78
N GLN A 476 -34.21 3.95 -13.67
CA GLN A 476 -35.04 2.79 -13.33
C GLN A 476 -34.42 1.92 -12.22
N LEU A 477 -33.10 1.73 -12.25
CA LEU A 477 -32.36 1.03 -11.19
C LEU A 477 -32.46 1.79 -9.86
N GLY A 478 -32.41 3.12 -9.90
CA GLY A 478 -32.61 3.98 -8.72
C GLY A 478 -33.99 3.80 -8.09
N SER A 479 -35.04 3.74 -8.90
CA SER A 479 -36.40 3.43 -8.41
C SER A 479 -36.49 2.03 -7.81
N TYR A 480 -35.93 1.01 -8.46
CA TYR A 480 -35.91 -0.36 -7.94
C TYR A 480 -35.20 -0.44 -6.57
N TYR A 481 -34.06 0.22 -6.42
CA TYR A 481 -33.34 0.28 -5.15
C TYR A 481 -34.14 0.97 -4.05
N LYS A 482 -34.87 2.04 -4.39
CA LYS A 482 -35.73 2.76 -3.44
C LYS A 482 -36.86 1.87 -2.92
N ASP A 483 -37.50 1.11 -3.81
CA ASP A 483 -38.56 0.18 -3.45
C ASP A 483 -38.04 -0.97 -2.57
N GLU A 484 -36.91 -1.56 -2.94
CA GLU A 484 -36.28 -2.64 -2.16
C GLU A 484 -35.84 -2.15 -0.78
N LYS A 485 -35.29 -0.93 -0.69
CA LYS A 485 -34.96 -0.28 0.59
C LYS A 485 -36.21 -0.05 1.45
N GLY A 486 -37.34 0.29 0.84
CA GLY A 486 -38.64 0.37 1.50
C GLY A 486 -39.08 -0.98 2.07
N ARG A 487 -38.97 -2.04 1.27
CA ARG A 487 -39.30 -3.42 1.66
C ARG A 487 -38.45 -3.91 2.83
N VAL A 488 -37.15 -3.64 2.82
CA VAL A 488 -36.23 -3.96 3.92
C VAL A 488 -36.65 -3.25 5.22
N LYS A 489 -37.04 -1.98 5.17
CA LYS A 489 -37.54 -1.25 6.36
C LYS A 489 -38.81 -1.88 6.92
N THR A 490 -39.75 -2.27 6.06
CA THR A 490 -40.98 -2.95 6.48
C THR A 490 -40.65 -4.27 7.18
N LEU A 491 -39.81 -5.11 6.57
CA LEU A 491 -39.38 -6.39 7.14
C LEU A 491 -38.63 -6.20 8.47
N GLN A 492 -37.82 -5.16 8.60
CA GLN A 492 -37.14 -4.83 9.85
C GLN A 492 -38.15 -4.45 10.95
N GLY A 493 -39.19 -3.68 10.61
CA GLY A 493 -40.29 -3.37 11.53
C GLY A 493 -41.07 -4.61 11.98
N GLU A 494 -41.38 -5.50 11.04
CA GLU A 494 -42.02 -6.79 11.34
C GLU A 494 -41.16 -7.66 12.25
N LEU A 495 -39.86 -7.77 11.97
CA LEU A 495 -38.92 -8.52 12.79
C LEU A 495 -38.87 -7.97 14.24
N GLN A 496 -38.81 -6.65 14.40
CA GLN A 496 -38.85 -6.03 15.72
C GLN A 496 -40.18 -6.28 16.46
N SER A 497 -41.30 -6.24 15.74
CA SER A 497 -42.61 -6.57 16.33
C SER A 497 -42.67 -8.02 16.79
N LYS A 498 -42.18 -8.96 15.97
CA LYS A 498 -42.09 -10.38 16.33
C LYS A 498 -41.14 -10.61 17.51
N GLN A 499 -40.01 -9.91 17.56
CA GLN A 499 -39.07 -9.96 18.69
C GLN A 499 -39.74 -9.52 19.99
N ARG A 500 -40.41 -8.35 20.00
CA ARG A 500 -41.13 -7.87 21.20
C ARG A 500 -42.19 -8.85 21.68
N ARG A 501 -42.94 -9.44 20.75
CA ARG A 501 -43.95 -10.46 21.09
C ARG A 501 -43.30 -11.72 21.69
N ASN A 502 -42.15 -12.13 21.18
CA ASN A 502 -41.40 -13.26 21.74
C ASN A 502 -40.88 -12.97 23.14
N ASP A 503 -40.38 -11.75 23.39
CA ASP A 503 -39.92 -11.32 24.71
C ASP A 503 -41.08 -11.26 25.73
N GLU A 504 -42.28 -10.87 25.28
CA GLU A 504 -43.50 -10.86 26.09
C GLU A 504 -43.97 -12.28 26.44
N LEU A 505 -43.99 -13.19 25.46
CA LEU A 505 -44.29 -14.60 25.70
C LEU A 505 -43.26 -15.25 26.64
N SER A 506 -41.98 -14.91 26.49
CA SER A 506 -40.91 -15.41 27.37
C SER A 506 -41.10 -14.94 28.81
N ARG A 507 -41.51 -13.68 29.02
CA ARG A 507 -41.86 -13.17 30.36
C ARG A 507 -43.08 -13.89 30.95
N SER A 508 -44.13 -14.08 30.15
CA SER A 508 -45.34 -14.79 30.59
C SER A 508 -45.05 -16.26 30.94
N LEU A 509 -44.18 -16.94 30.19
CA LEU A 509 -43.73 -18.29 30.52
C LEU A 509 -43.00 -18.33 31.87
N LEU A 510 -42.11 -17.37 32.12
CA LEU A 510 -41.35 -17.31 33.38
C LEU A 510 -42.26 -17.03 34.59
N GLU A 511 -43.30 -16.22 34.41
CA GLU A 511 -44.33 -15.99 35.43
C GLU A 511 -45.15 -17.26 35.69
N PHE A 512 -45.56 -17.97 34.63
CA PHE A 512 -46.27 -19.23 34.75
C PHE A 512 -45.42 -20.33 35.42
N GLU A 513 -44.13 -20.43 35.10
CA GLU A 513 -43.19 -21.34 35.76
C GLU A 513 -43.10 -21.05 37.27
N LYS A 514 -43.11 -19.77 37.65
CA LYS A 514 -43.12 -19.36 39.07
C LYS A 514 -44.42 -19.75 39.76
N GLU A 515 -45.58 -19.56 39.11
CA GLU A 515 -46.87 -19.98 39.64
C GLU A 515 -46.93 -21.50 39.83
N VAL A 516 -46.45 -22.28 38.84
CA VAL A 516 -46.35 -23.74 38.94
C VAL A 516 -45.42 -24.15 40.09
N GLY A 517 -44.29 -23.48 40.27
CA GLY A 517 -43.39 -23.69 41.40
C GLY A 517 -44.07 -23.46 42.74
N ALA A 518 -44.81 -22.35 42.89
CA ALA A 518 -45.55 -22.04 44.10
C ALA A 518 -46.66 -23.07 44.40
N LEU A 519 -47.39 -23.51 43.37
CA LEU A 519 -48.40 -24.56 43.52
C LEU A 519 -47.77 -25.90 43.93
N LYS A 520 -46.59 -26.22 43.41
CA LYS A 520 -45.85 -27.42 43.80
C LYS A 520 -45.40 -27.37 45.27
N GLU A 521 -44.88 -26.22 45.71
CA GLU A 521 -44.52 -26.00 47.12
C GLU A 521 -45.76 -26.12 48.05
N GLN A 522 -46.91 -25.57 47.63
CA GLN A 522 -48.16 -25.73 48.35
C GLN A 522 -48.58 -27.20 48.44
N LEU A 523 -48.48 -27.96 47.35
CA LEU A 523 -48.79 -29.39 47.34
C LEU A 523 -47.87 -30.18 48.28
N GLU A 524 -46.56 -29.94 48.22
CA GLU A 524 -45.58 -30.56 49.14
C GLU A 524 -45.87 -30.20 50.61
N SER A 525 -46.31 -28.97 50.89
CA SER A 525 -46.70 -28.57 52.25
C SER A 525 -47.93 -29.34 52.76
N VAL A 526 -48.92 -29.59 51.89
CA VAL A 526 -50.12 -30.38 52.23
C VAL A 526 -49.76 -31.85 52.43
N ASP A 527 -48.90 -32.43 51.58
CA ASP A 527 -48.42 -33.80 51.74
C ASP A 527 -47.65 -33.98 53.06
N ASN A 528 -46.80 -33.02 53.42
CA ASN A 528 -46.07 -33.03 54.70
C ASN A 528 -47.00 -32.91 55.92
N LEU A 529 -48.08 -32.11 55.82
CA LEU A 529 -49.11 -32.03 56.86
C LEU A 529 -49.88 -33.34 57.02
N ASN A 530 -50.21 -34.01 55.91
CA ASN A 530 -50.84 -35.33 55.94
C ASN A 530 -49.94 -36.42 56.56
N LEU A 531 -48.63 -36.40 56.26
CA LEU A 531 -47.64 -37.28 56.90
C LEU A 531 -47.52 -37.01 58.42
N GLY A 532 -47.58 -35.75 58.83
CA GLY A 532 -47.60 -35.36 60.24
C GLY A 532 -48.87 -35.78 60.99
N ALA A 533 -50.04 -35.73 60.32
CA ALA A 533 -51.31 -36.22 60.86
C ALA A 533 -51.31 -37.75 61.05
N GLY A 534 -50.74 -38.52 60.12
CA GLY A 534 -50.61 -39.98 60.26
C GLY A 534 -49.75 -40.41 61.45
N THR A 535 -48.66 -39.68 61.74
CA THR A 535 -47.80 -39.96 62.91
C THR A 535 -48.43 -39.53 64.25
N SER A 536 -49.35 -38.57 64.23
CA SER A 536 -50.09 -38.17 65.43
C SER A 536 -51.22 -39.15 65.77
N GLU A 537 -51.89 -39.75 64.77
CA GLU A 537 -52.79 -40.88 65.02
C GLU A 537 -52.08 -42.11 65.60
N GLU A 538 -50.86 -42.44 65.13
CA GLU A 538 -50.08 -43.55 65.71
C GLU A 538 -49.62 -43.27 67.16
N THR A 539 -49.31 -42.01 67.50
CA THR A 539 -48.90 -41.66 68.88
C THR A 539 -50.08 -41.55 69.85
N TYR A 540 -51.28 -41.18 69.37
CA TYR A 540 -52.51 -41.28 70.15
C TYR A 540 -52.95 -42.74 70.36
N ALA A 541 -52.87 -43.59 69.34
CA ALA A 541 -53.14 -45.02 69.47
C ALA A 541 -52.15 -45.72 70.44
N ARG A 542 -50.91 -45.25 70.51
CA ARG A 542 -49.90 -45.80 71.43
C ARG A 542 -50.05 -45.32 72.87
N LYS A 543 -50.67 -44.16 73.14
CA LYS A 543 -50.98 -43.69 74.51
C LYS A 543 -52.27 -44.30 75.07
N ASP A 544 -53.28 -44.54 74.23
CA ASP A 544 -54.51 -45.22 74.67
C ASP A 544 -54.29 -46.72 74.95
N ASN A 545 -53.31 -47.37 74.30
CA ASN A 545 -52.96 -48.76 74.62
C ASN A 545 -52.16 -48.92 75.93
N THR A 546 -51.44 -47.90 76.41
CA THR A 546 -50.73 -47.98 77.70
C THR A 546 -51.62 -47.65 78.90
N LEU A 547 -52.73 -46.94 78.70
CA LEU A 547 -53.72 -46.64 79.74
C LEU A 547 -54.79 -47.74 79.90
N ARG A 548 -54.89 -48.70 78.96
CA ARG A 548 -55.85 -49.82 79.03
C ARG A 548 -55.29 -51.14 79.57
N THR A 549 -53.98 -51.26 79.79
CA THR A 549 -53.34 -52.49 80.32
C THR A 549 -52.76 -52.35 81.73
N GLY A 550 -53.11 -51.28 82.46
CA GLY A 550 -52.54 -50.95 83.78
C GLY A 550 -53.39 -51.29 85.01
N ASP A 551 -54.57 -51.92 84.86
CA ASP A 551 -55.41 -52.34 86.00
C ASP A 551 -55.89 -53.79 85.82
N CYS A 552 -54.96 -54.73 85.95
CA CYS A 552 -55.22 -56.09 86.38
C CYS A 552 -53.92 -56.69 86.97
N GLN A 553 -53.99 -57.05 88.24
CA GLN A 553 -53.06 -57.85 89.06
C GLN A 553 -52.11 -57.10 90.03
N HIS A 554 -52.51 -57.23 91.31
CA HIS A 554 -51.79 -57.21 92.59
C HIS A 554 -51.26 -55.90 93.19
#